data_AF-D8F228-F1
#
_entry.id   AF-D8F228-F1
#
_cell.length_a   1.000
_cell.length_b   1.000
_cell.length_c   1.000
_cell.angle_alpha   90.00
_cell.angle_beta   90.00
_cell.angle_gamma   90.00
#
_symmetry.space_group_name_H-M   'P 1'
#
loop_
_entity.id
_entity.type
_entity.pdbx_description
1 polymer ?
#
loop_
_entity_poly.entity_id
_entity_poly.type
_entity_poly.pdbx_seq_one_letter_code
_entity_poly.pdbx_strand_id
1 'polypeptide(L)' 'MKRKIPRITAFFGKDTAFEGTLTFTGGLRIDGLFQGEISSEGTLIIVKVL' A
#
# COMPACT_ATOMS: atom_id res chain seq x y z
N MET A 1 -3.62 -25.02 -5.97
CA MET A 1 -3.23 -24.17 -4.82
C MET A 1 -4.16 -22.96 -4.74
N LYS A 2 -4.84 -22.71 -3.61
CA LYS A 2 -5.59 -21.46 -3.41
C LYS A 2 -4.59 -20.35 -3.07
N ARG A 3 -4.54 -19.27 -3.86
CA ARG A 3 -3.76 -18.08 -3.51
C ARG A 3 -4.38 -17.47 -2.26
N LYS A 4 -3.64 -17.44 -1.13
CA LYS A 4 -4.02 -16.64 0.04
C LYS A 4 -3.84 -15.17 -0.38
N ILE A 5 -4.94 -14.45 -0.56
CA ILE A 5 -4.88 -13.00 -0.78
C ILE A 5 -4.47 -12.38 0.56
N PRO A 6 -3.38 -11.59 0.61
CA PRO A 6 -2.98 -10.89 1.83
C PRO A 6 -4.14 -10.01 2.32
N ARG A 7 -4.47 -10.11 3.61
CA ARG A 7 -5.53 -9.29 4.20
C ARG A 7 -5.03 -7.84 4.22
N ILE A 8 -5.72 -6.97 3.49
CA ILE A 8 -5.45 -5.53 3.53
C ILE A 8 -5.88 -5.00 4.89
N THR A 9 -4.95 -4.39 5.61
CA THR A 9 -5.13 -3.79 6.94
C THR A 9 -5.06 -2.27 6.90
N ALA A 10 -4.48 -1.70 5.84
CA ALA A 10 -4.39 -0.25 5.62
C ALA A 10 -4.64 0.09 4.14
N PHE A 11 -5.28 1.25 3.89
CA PHE A 11 -5.69 1.69 2.55
C PHE A 11 -5.56 3.21 2.38
N PHE A 12 -4.90 3.64 1.31
CA PHE A 12 -4.90 5.02 0.83
C PHE A 12 -5.75 5.13 -0.44
N GLY A 13 -6.78 5.96 -0.40
CA GLY A 13 -7.71 6.13 -1.51
C GLY A 13 -7.15 6.99 -2.65
N LYS A 14 -7.86 6.99 -3.78
CA LYS A 14 -7.51 7.75 -4.99
C LYS A 14 -7.28 9.25 -4.80
N ASP A 15 -7.96 9.85 -3.83
CA ASP A 15 -7.89 11.28 -3.55
C ASP A 15 -6.98 11.58 -2.34
N THR A 16 -6.03 10.68 -2.06
CA THR A 16 -5.04 10.81 -0.98
C THR A 16 -3.66 11.05 -1.57
N ALA A 17 -2.92 11.99 -0.99
CA ALA A 17 -1.49 12.13 -1.21
C ALA A 17 -0.76 11.98 0.13
N PHE A 18 0.34 11.23 0.13
CA PHE A 18 1.23 11.08 1.28
C PHE A 18 2.66 11.42 0.87
N GLU A 19 3.34 12.23 1.68
CA GLU A 19 4.77 12.51 1.53
C GLU A 19 5.49 12.21 2.86
N GLY A 20 6.55 11.39 2.79
CA GLY A 20 7.39 11.06 3.94
C GLY A 20 7.81 9.59 3.99
N THR A 21 8.11 9.11 5.20
CA THR A 21 8.52 7.72 5.44
C THR A 21 7.37 6.90 6.00
N LEU A 22 7.12 5.72 5.42
CA LEU A 22 6.08 4.81 5.86
C LEU A 22 6.67 3.45 6.23
N THR A 23 6.42 2.99 7.45
CA THR A 23 6.72 1.62 7.89
C THR A 23 5.42 0.89 8.21
N PHE A 24 5.24 -0.32 7.67
CA PHE A 24 4.04 -1.11 7.96
C PHE A 24 4.30 -2.62 7.98
N THR A 25 3.47 -3.33 8.73
CA THR A 25 3.31 -4.78 8.67
C THR A 25 1.92 -5.12 8.14
N GLY A 26 1.73 -6.32 7.59
CA GLY A 26 0.45 -6.71 6.98
C GLY A 26 0.26 -6.18 5.55
N GLY A 27 -0.98 -5.92 5.14
CA GLY A 27 -1.30 -5.52 3.77
C GLY A 27 -1.62 -4.03 3.65
N LEU A 28 -0.87 -3.30 2.83
CA LEU A 28 -1.13 -1.91 2.45
C LEU A 28 -1.54 -1.83 0.97
N ARG A 29 -2.62 -1.11 0.69
CA ARG A 29 -3.03 -0.77 -0.67
C ARG A 29 -3.03 0.74 -0.87
N ILE A 30 -2.37 1.20 -1.93
CA ILE A 30 -2.28 2.61 -2.32
C ILE A 30 -2.94 2.79 -3.69
N ASP A 31 -4.03 3.55 -3.69
CA ASP A 31 -4.75 4.00 -4.89
C ASP A 31 -4.51 5.48 -5.19
N GLY A 32 -3.78 6.19 -4.32
CA GLY A 32 -3.45 7.62 -4.44
C GLY A 32 -1.98 7.90 -4.74
N LEU A 33 -1.52 9.10 -4.39
CA LEU A 33 -0.13 9.54 -4.58
C LEU A 33 0.72 9.23 -3.34
N PHE A 34 1.92 8.72 -3.56
CA PHE A 34 2.90 8.49 -2.51
C PHE A 34 4.28 8.99 -2.96
N GLN A 35 4.94 9.78 -2.10
CA GLN A 35 6.31 10.24 -2.30
C GLN A 35 7.13 10.00 -1.03
N GLY A 36 8.31 9.41 -1.18
CA GLY A 36 9.23 9.15 -0.07
C GLY A 36 9.63 7.69 0.03
N GLU A 37 9.86 7.20 1.25
CA GLU A 37 10.45 5.88 1.49
C GLU A 37 9.49 4.92 2.18
N ILE A 38 9.49 3.66 1.72
CA ILE A 38 8.69 2.58 2.30
C ILE A 38 9.62 1.49 2.84
N SER A 39 9.40 1.10 4.10
CA SER A 39 10.01 -0.09 4.71
C SER A 39 8.90 -1.03 5.18
N SER A 40 8.96 -2.32 4.83
CA SER A 40 7.89 -3.26 5.17
C SER A 40 8.32 -4.72 5.19
N GLU A 41 7.74 -5.47 6.12
CA GLU A 41 7.72 -6.95 6.12
C GLU A 41 6.38 -7.51 5.56
N GLY A 42 5.57 -6.63 4.98
CA GLY A 42 4.20 -6.89 4.54
C GLY A 42 4.04 -6.94 3.02
N THR A 43 2.78 -6.84 2.58
CA THR A 43 2.43 -6.75 1.16
C THR A 43 2.04 -5.32 0.82
N LEU A 44 2.67 -4.75 -0.20
CA LEU A 44 2.26 -3.50 -0.83
C LEU A 44 1.51 -3.77 -2.14
N ILE A 45 0.33 -3.17 -2.31
CA ILE A 45 -0.42 -3.14 -3.56
C ILE A 45 -0.47 -1.70 -4.06
N ILE A 46 -0.02 -1.47 -5.29
CA ILE A 46 -0.10 -0.17 -5.97
C ILE A 46 -1.11 -0.30 -7.10
N VAL A 47 -2.13 0.56 -7.09
CA VAL A 47 -3.08 0.63 -8.21
C VAL A 47 -2.51 1.54 -9.29
N LYS A 48 -2.25 0.94 -10.45
CA LYS A 48 -1.87 1.64 -11.67
C LYS A 48 -3.08 2.45 -12.16
N VAL A 49 -2.93 3.76 -12.28
CA VAL A 49 -3.83 4.59 -13.09
C VAL A 49 -3.36 4.47 -14.54
N LEU A 50 -4.27 4.11 -15.46
CA LEU A 50 -4.02 4.03 -16.90
C LEU A 50 -4.14 5.40 -17.56
#